data_AF-A0A0Q7U3V7-F1
#
_entry.id   AF-A0A0Q7U3V7-F1
#
_cell.length_a   1.000
_cell.length_b   1.000
_cell.length_c   1.000
_cell.angle_alpha   90.00
_cell.angle_beta   90.00
_cell.angle_gamma   90.00
#
_symmetry.space_group_name_H-M   'P 1'
#
loop_
_entity.id
_entity.type
_entity.pdbx_description
1 polymer ?
#
loop_
_entity_poly.entity_id
_entity_poly.type
_entity_poly.pdbx_seq_one_letter_code
_entity_poly.pdbx_strand_id
1 'polypeptide(L)'
;MKRYAYGWLTAVFFLVSIVGHWVFGWFAFVDEQQGLHQAPHLTPYLVEMGRDTFENWQSEFLQLIWQVVGLAYFLYVGSPASKENDDRSEAKLDALICLQAGDKAEAILADIDRRYLRTGGHSKPHAHDEIERAARD
;
A
#
# COMPACT_ATOMS: atom_id res chain seq x y z
N MET A 1 -17.52 15.47 -2.13
CA MET A 1 -17.58 14.70 -0.86
C MET A 1 -17.27 13.20 -1.03
N LYS A 2 -17.72 12.52 -2.11
CA LYS A 2 -17.48 11.07 -2.33
C LYS A 2 -16.00 10.62 -2.32
N ARG A 3 -15.06 11.47 -2.78
CA ARG A 3 -13.62 11.14 -2.85
C ARG A 3 -12.93 10.86 -1.51
N TYR A 4 -13.56 11.23 -0.39
CA TYR A 4 -13.05 10.97 0.96
C TYR A 4 -14.00 10.10 1.78
N ALA A 5 -15.02 9.50 1.16
CA ALA A 5 -16.04 8.74 1.88
C ALA A 5 -15.42 7.60 2.70
N TYR A 6 -14.42 6.90 2.14
CA TYR A 6 -13.67 5.87 2.85
C TYR A 6 -12.94 6.44 4.08
N GLY A 7 -12.18 7.53 3.91
CA GLY A 7 -11.44 8.14 5.02
C GLY A 7 -12.35 8.61 6.15
N TRP A 8 -13.49 9.22 5.81
CA TRP A 8 -14.48 9.64 6.80
C TRP A 8 -15.14 8.46 7.51
N LEU A 9 -15.51 7.41 6.77
CA LEU A 9 -16.10 6.21 7.35
C LEU A 9 -15.13 5.54 8.33
N THR A 10 -13.87 5.38 7.93
CA THR A 10 -12.82 4.82 8.79
C THR A 10 -12.58 5.69 10.01
N ALA A 11 -12.54 7.02 9.87
CA ALA A 11 -12.39 7.92 11.00
C ALA A 11 -13.56 7.81 11.99
N VAL A 12 -14.80 7.68 11.49
CA VAL A 12 -15.98 7.47 12.35
C VAL A 12 -15.86 6.13 13.09
N PHE A 13 -15.55 5.04 12.40
CA PHE A 13 -15.36 3.74 13.06
C PHE A 13 -14.24 3.78 14.11
N PHE A 14 -13.12 4.44 13.79
CA PHE A 14 -12.01 4.62 14.74
C PHE A 14 -12.42 5.43 15.97
N LEU A 15 -13.16 6.53 15.78
CA LEU A 15 -13.64 7.35 16.90
C LEU A 15 -14.65 6.59 17.77
N VAL A 16 -15.57 5.84 17.15
CA VAL A 16 -16.51 4.99 17.89
C VAL A 16 -15.77 3.90 18.65
N SER A 17 -14.77 3.25 18.03
CA SER A 17 -14.01 2.19 18.69
C SER A 17 -13.15 2.71 19.82
N ILE A 18 -12.48 3.86 19.66
CA ILE A 18 -11.62 4.41 20.73
C ILE A 18 -12.48 4.92 21.90
N VAL A 19 -13.62 5.57 21.62
CA VAL A 19 -14.56 5.95 22.69
C VAL A 19 -15.10 4.71 23.40
N GLY A 20 -15.49 3.68 22.65
CA GLY A 20 -15.93 2.40 23.20
C GLY A 20 -14.86 1.76 24.10
N HIS A 21 -13.61 1.70 23.63
CA HIS A 21 -12.49 1.14 24.38
C HIS A 21 -12.33 1.80 25.75
N TRP A 22 -12.38 3.13 25.82
CA TRP A 22 -12.30 3.86 27.08
C TRP A 22 -13.58 3.67 27.92
N VAL A 23 -14.78 3.79 27.34
CA VAL A 23 -16.04 3.60 28.09
C VAL A 23 -16.14 2.20 28.72
N PHE A 24 -15.83 1.15 27.97
CA PHE A 24 -15.82 -0.21 28.50
C PHE A 24 -14.67 -0.44 29.49
N GLY A 25 -13.51 0.17 29.26
CA GLY A 25 -12.41 0.20 30.21
C GLY A 25 -12.81 0.82 31.55
N TRP A 26 -13.60 1.89 31.54
CA TRP A 26 -14.12 2.48 32.78
C TRP A 26 -15.01 1.50 33.56
N PHE A 27 -15.90 0.78 32.88
CA PHE A 27 -16.74 -0.22 33.54
C PHE A 27 -15.91 -1.35 34.15
N ALA A 28 -14.89 -1.84 33.43
CA ALA A 28 -13.99 -2.86 33.94
C ALA A 28 -13.18 -2.37 35.15
N PHE A 29 -12.60 -1.16 35.05
CA PHE A 29 -11.83 -0.54 36.13
C PHE A 29 -12.67 -0.32 37.39
N VAL A 30 -13.91 0.15 37.23
CA VAL A 30 -14.83 0.35 38.35
C VAL A 30 -15.20 -0.97 39.02
N ASP A 31 -15.43 -2.04 38.25
CA ASP A 31 -15.72 -3.37 38.77
C ASP A 31 -14.53 -3.92 39.58
N GLU A 32 -13.31 -3.77 39.05
CA GLU A 32 -12.08 -4.17 39.74
C GLU A 32 -11.85 -3.41 41.05
N GLN A 33 -11.99 -2.08 41.04
CA GLN A 33 -11.84 -1.26 42.24
C GLN A 33 -12.90 -1.60 43.31
N GLN A 34 -14.13 -1.91 42.90
CA GLN A 34 -15.17 -2.37 43.82
C GLN A 34 -14.83 -3.71 44.47
N GLY A 35 -14.29 -4.66 43.69
CA GLY A 35 -13.80 -5.95 44.19
C GLY A 35 -12.65 -5.81 45.19
N LEU A 36 -11.84 -4.75 45.05
CA LEU A 36 -10.75 -4.40 45.96
C LEU A 36 -11.19 -3.51 47.15
N HIS A 37 -12.49 -3.22 47.28
CA HIS A 37 -13.03 -2.27 48.27
C HIS A 37 -12.41 -0.86 48.22
N GLN A 38 -11.97 -0.44 47.03
CA GLN A 38 -11.41 0.88 46.78
C GLN A 38 -12.40 1.79 46.06
N ALA A 39 -12.28 3.10 46.29
CA ALA A 39 -13.01 4.08 45.49
C ALA A 39 -12.38 4.19 44.09
N PRO A 40 -13.17 4.17 43.00
CA PRO A 40 -12.65 4.43 41.68
C PRO A 40 -12.26 5.91 41.54
N HIS A 41 -11.01 6.15 41.17
CA HIS A 41 -10.47 7.49 40.91
C HIS A 41 -10.14 7.66 39.44
N LEU A 42 -10.36 8.88 38.91
CA LEU A 42 -10.13 9.17 37.49
C LEU A 42 -8.65 9.12 37.10
N THR A 43 -7.73 9.60 37.95
CA THR A 43 -6.30 9.62 37.64
C THR A 43 -5.71 8.23 37.36
N PRO A 44 -5.85 7.21 38.24
CA PRO A 44 -5.31 5.88 37.96
C PRO A 44 -5.94 5.26 36.71
N TYR A 45 -7.25 5.42 36.53
CA TYR A 45 -7.96 4.98 35.33
C TYR A 45 -7.38 5.59 34.04
N LEU A 46 -7.14 6.91 34.01
CA LEU A 46 -6.58 7.57 32.83
C LEU A 46 -5.16 7.10 32.52
N VAL A 47 -4.34 6.83 33.54
CA VAL A 47 -2.98 6.32 33.38
C VAL A 47 -3.02 4.90 32.82
N GLU A 48 -3.88 4.05 33.38
CA GLU A 48 -4.03 2.66 32.96
C GLU A 48 -4.57 2.55 31.53
N MET A 49 -5.69 3.19 31.21
CA MET A 49 -6.23 3.21 29.85
C MET A 49 -5.30 3.88 28.84
N GLY A 50 -4.58 4.92 29.27
CA GLY A 50 -3.56 5.56 28.45
C GLY A 50 -2.45 4.57 28.11
N ARG A 51 -1.92 3.87 29.11
CA ARG A 51 -0.91 2.83 28.92
C ARG A 51 -1.42 1.73 28.00
N ASP A 52 -2.60 1.18 28.24
CA ASP A 52 -3.18 0.10 27.44
C ASP A 52 -3.40 0.54 25.97
N THR A 53 -3.86 1.78 25.77
CA THR A 53 -3.98 2.37 24.43
C THR A 53 -2.60 2.49 23.75
N PHE A 54 -1.57 2.93 24.48
CA PHE A 54 -0.21 3.07 23.95
C PHE A 54 0.47 1.72 23.69
N GLU A 55 0.25 0.71 24.55
CA GLU A 55 0.76 -0.65 24.36
C GLU A 55 0.16 -1.27 23.10
N ASN A 56 -1.16 -1.15 22.91
CA ASN A 56 -1.82 -1.59 21.69
C ASN A 56 -1.34 -0.84 20.45
N TRP A 57 -1.18 0.49 20.55
CA TRP A 57 -0.67 1.29 19.44
C TRP A 57 0.77 0.89 19.08
N GLN A 58 1.63 0.68 20.08
CA GLN A 58 3.02 0.25 19.88
C GLN A 58 3.09 -1.11 19.18
N SER A 59 2.32 -2.11 19.65
CA SER A 59 2.37 -3.45 19.10
C SER A 59 1.82 -3.51 17.67
N GLU A 60 0.66 -2.92 17.43
CA GLU A 60 0.00 -2.93 16.12
C GLU A 60 0.78 -2.10 15.09
N PHE A 61 1.36 -0.95 15.45
CA PHE A 61 2.20 -0.19 14.52
C PHE A 61 3.47 -0.94 14.15
N LEU A 62 4.13 -1.57 15.12
CA LEU A 62 5.32 -2.36 14.83
C LEU A 62 4.98 -3.54 13.91
N GLN A 63 3.87 -4.22 14.17
CA GLN A 63 3.36 -5.30 13.31
C GLN A 63 3.05 -4.80 11.90
N LEU A 64 2.31 -3.71 11.75
CA LEU A 64 1.96 -3.15 10.44
C LEU A 64 3.18 -2.71 9.65
N ILE A 65 4.13 -2.02 10.29
CA ILE A 65 5.40 -1.62 9.65
C ILE A 65 6.16 -2.86 9.21
N TRP A 66 6.31 -3.86 10.08
CA TRP A 66 6.99 -5.10 9.75
C TRP A 66 6.32 -5.84 8.60
N GLN A 67 4.99 -5.90 8.58
CA GLN A 67 4.22 -6.53 7.53
C GLN A 67 4.40 -5.80 6.19
N VAL A 68 4.26 -4.47 6.16
CA VAL A 68 4.38 -3.67 4.93
C VAL A 68 5.81 -3.69 4.41
N VAL A 69 6.80 -3.44 5.27
CA VAL A 69 8.22 -3.44 4.89
C VAL A 69 8.66 -4.85 4.49
N GLY A 70 8.27 -5.86 5.26
CA GLY A 70 8.57 -7.25 4.97
C GLY A 70 7.99 -7.71 3.64
N LEU A 71 6.70 -7.44 3.38
CA LEU A 71 6.07 -7.75 2.10
C LEU A 71 6.69 -6.95 0.94
N ALA A 72 6.95 -5.66 1.13
CA ALA A 72 7.60 -4.84 0.11
C ALA A 72 9.02 -5.36 -0.20
N TYR A 73 9.77 -5.77 0.81
CA TYR A 73 11.09 -6.37 0.66
C TYR A 73 11.02 -7.71 -0.08
N PHE A 74 10.09 -8.60 0.30
CA PHE A 74 9.89 -9.87 -0.40
C PHE A 74 9.42 -9.68 -1.85
N LEU A 75 8.58 -8.69 -2.13
CA LEU A 75 8.21 -8.33 -3.50
C LEU A 75 9.42 -7.77 -4.27
N TYR A 76 10.25 -6.94 -3.63
CA TYR A 76 11.43 -6.36 -4.28
C TYR A 76 12.50 -7.41 -4.60
N VAL A 77 12.81 -8.30 -3.66
CA VAL A 77 13.86 -9.33 -3.82
C VAL A 77 13.34 -10.55 -4.58
N GLY A 78 12.06 -10.89 -4.40
CA GLY A 78 11.49 -12.17 -4.79
C GLY A 78 10.35 -12.11 -5.80
N SER A 79 10.14 -11.00 -6.53
CA SER A 79 9.21 -10.97 -7.67
C SER A 79 9.93 -11.17 -9.01
N PRO A 80 10.24 -12.42 -9.42
CA PRO A 80 10.51 -12.72 -10.82
C PRO A 80 9.23 -12.55 -11.66
N ALA A 81 8.04 -12.64 -11.04
CA ALA A 81 6.76 -12.48 -11.72
C ALA A 81 6.55 -11.11 -12.37
N SER A 82 7.13 -10.03 -11.81
CA SER A 82 7.06 -8.70 -12.46
C SER A 82 7.94 -8.63 -13.70
N LYS A 83 9.17 -9.17 -13.65
CA LYS A 83 10.07 -9.18 -14.82
C LYS A 83 9.59 -10.16 -15.90
N GLU A 84 9.23 -11.37 -15.50
CA GLU A 84 8.76 -12.42 -16.42
C GLU A 84 7.43 -12.04 -17.09
N ASN A 85 6.55 -11.31 -16.39
CA ASN A 85 5.32 -10.83 -17.00
C ASN A 85 5.56 -9.68 -17.99
N ASP A 86 6.53 -8.79 -17.72
CA ASP A 86 6.92 -7.74 -18.67
C ASP A 86 7.58 -8.35 -19.91
N ASP A 87 8.57 -9.23 -19.74
CA ASP A 87 9.26 -9.93 -20.84
C ASP A 87 8.26 -10.70 -21.72
N ARG A 88 7.30 -11.39 -21.09
CA ARG A 88 6.27 -12.16 -21.82
C ARG A 88 5.26 -11.25 -22.51
N SER A 89 4.95 -10.09 -21.94
CA SER A 89 4.05 -9.12 -22.57
C SER A 89 4.72 -8.44 -23.75
N GLU A 90 6.00 -8.11 -23.61
CA GLU A 90 6.85 -7.55 -24.65
C GLU A 90 7.00 -8.52 -25.83
N ALA A 91 7.33 -9.79 -25.59
CA ALA A 91 7.41 -10.81 -26.64
C ALA A 91 6.08 -10.98 -27.42
N LYS A 92 4.94 -10.83 -26.74
CA LYS A 92 3.62 -10.87 -27.41
C LYS A 92 3.37 -9.64 -28.27
N LEU A 93 3.74 -8.45 -27.79
CA LEU A 93 3.61 -7.20 -28.54
C LEU A 93 4.49 -7.20 -29.78
N ASP A 94 5.74 -7.66 -29.66
CA ASP A 94 6.65 -7.82 -30.80
C ASP A 94 6.06 -8.75 -31.86
N ALA A 95 5.51 -9.90 -31.43
CA ALA A 95 4.87 -10.84 -32.34
C ALA A 95 3.68 -10.21 -33.08
N LEU A 96 2.87 -9.39 -32.40
CA LEU A 96 1.76 -8.65 -33.02
C LEU A 96 2.25 -7.61 -34.03
N ILE A 97 3.32 -6.88 -33.71
CA ILE A 97 3.94 -5.89 -34.62
C ILE A 97 4.46 -6.60 -35.87
N CYS A 98 5.15 -7.74 -35.73
CA CYS A 98 5.62 -8.54 -36.85
C CYS A 98 4.47 -9.04 -37.74
N LEU A 99 3.36 -9.46 -37.15
CA LEU A 99 2.18 -9.93 -37.90
C LEU A 99 1.46 -8.79 -38.63
N GLN A 100 1.43 -7.58 -38.06
CA GLN A 100 0.63 -6.46 -38.58
C GLN A 100 1.41 -5.52 -39.51
N ALA A 101 2.68 -5.24 -39.22
CA ALA A 101 3.47 -4.21 -39.89
C ALA A 101 4.30 -4.73 -41.07
N GLY A 102 4.38 -6.06 -41.28
CA GLY A 102 5.11 -6.67 -42.38
C GLY A 102 6.56 -6.19 -42.47
N ASP A 103 6.98 -5.72 -43.65
CA ASP A 103 8.36 -5.25 -43.91
C ASP A 103 8.80 -4.06 -43.04
N LYS A 104 7.85 -3.33 -42.44
CA LYS A 104 8.16 -2.19 -41.55
C LYS A 104 8.35 -2.61 -40.09
N ALA A 105 8.01 -3.84 -39.72
CA ALA A 105 8.03 -4.30 -38.33
C ALA A 105 9.42 -4.15 -37.68
N GLU A 106 10.47 -4.55 -38.41
CA GLU A 106 11.84 -4.51 -37.91
C GLU A 106 12.33 -3.09 -37.64
N ALA A 107 11.97 -2.13 -38.52
CA ALA A 107 12.31 -0.71 -38.32
C ALA A 107 11.57 -0.10 -37.12
N ILE A 108 10.30 -0.49 -36.90
CA ILE A 108 9.50 -0.01 -35.76
C ILE A 108 10.08 -0.57 -34.45
N LEU A 109 10.37 -1.87 -34.39
CA LEU A 109 10.99 -2.49 -33.21
C LEU A 109 12.35 -1.88 -32.90
N ALA A 110 13.20 -1.66 -33.92
CA ALA A 110 14.51 -1.04 -33.73
C ALA A 110 14.43 0.41 -33.19
N ASP A 111 13.40 1.18 -33.58
CA ASP A 111 13.18 2.53 -33.03
C ASP A 111 12.72 2.48 -31.57
N ILE A 112 11.79 1.58 -31.25
CA ILE A 112 11.28 1.35 -29.89
C ILE A 112 12.44 0.92 -28.97
N ASP A 113 13.22 -0.08 -29.38
CA ASP A 113 14.35 -0.61 -28.61
C ASP A 113 15.39 0.48 -28.32
N ARG A 114 15.66 1.34 -29.30
CA ARG A 114 16.58 2.47 -29.16
C ARG A 114 16.03 3.53 -28.21
N ARG A 115 14.74 3.85 -28.31
CA ARG A 115 14.08 4.88 -27.49
C ARG A 115 13.96 4.47 -26.02
N TYR A 116 13.70 3.18 -25.77
CA TYR A 116 13.48 2.64 -24.42
C TYR A 116 14.68 1.87 -23.86
N LEU A 117 15.81 1.80 -24.58
CA LEU A 117 17.07 1.18 -24.14
C LEU A 117 16.93 -0.32 -23.76
N ARG A 118 16.04 -1.04 -24.45
CA ARG A 118 15.65 -2.43 -24.14
C ARG A 118 16.82 -3.42 -24.20
N THR A 119 17.77 -3.21 -25.11
CA THR A 119 18.94 -4.09 -25.31
C THR A 119 20.23 -3.56 -24.66
N GLY A 120 20.20 -2.39 -24.03
CA GLY A 120 21.39 -1.78 -23.44
C GLY A 120 21.11 -0.63 -22.47
N GLY A 121 21.24 -0.91 -21.17
CA GLY A 121 21.14 0.09 -20.09
C GLY A 121 20.07 -0.26 -19.06
N HIS A 122 20.21 0.25 -17.83
CA HIS A 122 19.18 0.10 -16.80
C HIS A 122 17.92 0.89 -17.17
N SER A 123 16.77 0.23 -17.09
CA SER A 123 15.43 0.78 -17.30
C SER A 123 15.25 2.12 -16.56
N LYS A 124 15.02 3.21 -17.29
CA LYS A 124 14.68 4.52 -16.73
C LYS A 124 13.15 4.68 -16.60
N PRO A 125 12.65 5.49 -15.64
CA PRO A 125 11.21 5.69 -15.44
C PRO A 125 10.55 6.26 -16.70
N HIS A 126 9.42 5.69 -17.10
CA HIS A 126 8.69 6.03 -18.32
C HIS A 126 8.21 7.49 -18.32
N ALA A 127 8.62 8.27 -19.32
CA ALA A 127 7.96 9.53 -19.67
C ALA A 127 6.83 9.23 -20.66
N HIS A 128 5.58 9.43 -20.25
CA HIS A 128 4.40 8.92 -20.93
C HIS A 128 3.81 9.87 -22.02
N ASP A 129 4.54 10.90 -22.44
CA ASP A 129 3.93 12.05 -23.12
C ASP A 129 4.16 12.14 -24.65
N GLU A 130 4.96 11.25 -25.25
CA GLU A 130 5.38 11.45 -26.65
C GLU A 130 4.60 10.63 -27.70
N ILE A 131 3.95 9.52 -27.30
CA ILE A 131 3.23 8.65 -28.26
C ILE A 131 1.92 9.30 -28.74
N GLU A 132 1.25 10.11 -27.91
CA GLU A 132 -0.01 10.78 -28.29
C GLU A 132 0.15 11.92 -29.32
N ARG A 133 1.37 12.42 -29.53
CA ARG A 133 1.63 13.48 -30.51
C ARG A 133 1.86 12.92 -31.90
N ALA A 134 2.57 11.80 -32.01
CA ALA A 134 2.87 11.18 -33.30
C ALA A 134 1.66 10.51 -33.98
N ALA A 135 0.60 10.18 -33.23
CA ALA A 135 -0.63 9.60 -33.79
C ALA A 135 -1.64 10.65 -34.28
N ARG A 136 -1.34 11.94 -34.14
CA ARG A 136 -2.27 13.05 -34.42
C ARG A 136 -1.88 13.90 -35.63
N ASP A 137 -0.71 13.63 -36.22
CA ASP A 137 -0.16 14.27 -37.42
C ASP A 137 -0.01 13.24 -38.55
#